data_AF-A0A8I6YFD3-F1
#
_entry.id   AF-A0A8I6YFD3-F1
#
_cell.length_a   1.000
_cell.length_b   1.000
_cell.length_c   1.000
_cell.angle_alpha   90.00
_cell.angle_beta   90.00
_cell.angle_gamma   90.00
#
_symmetry.space_group_name_H-M   'P 1'
#
loop_
_entity.id
_entity.type
_entity.pdbx_description
1 polymer ?
#
loop_
_entity_poly.entity_id
_entity_poly.type
_entity_poly.pdbx_seq_one_letter_code
_entity_poly.pdbx_strand_id
1 'polypeptide(L)'
;MSTSSATQSNWRQYGPVMLTRCPNCPCPEPLKRLVTKTDENGNLGRDIVKCLRKPMAGRDGKILKKCTHFEWIDEYVQRIKYEGYIDSSVAATWELNLSGVPQMDNWGSSDRGAGRVVPMARYLESELTDELKKIKKNQREMIDLQKQANIMAVFFYCCVIALFMFYLLFIIIREGI
;
A
#
# COMPACT_ATOMS: atom_id res chain seq x y z
N MET A 1 -26.86 44.54 7.43
CA MET A 1 -26.85 43.08 7.16
C MET A 1 -25.54 42.53 7.69
N SER A 2 -25.59 41.59 8.64
CA SER A 2 -24.37 41.02 9.22
C SER A 2 -23.82 39.95 8.29
N THR A 3 -22.63 40.17 7.74
CA THR A 3 -21.89 39.16 6.98
C THR A 3 -21.34 38.12 7.95
N SER A 4 -22.00 36.97 8.04
CA SER A 4 -21.47 35.80 8.75
C SER A 4 -20.17 35.37 8.08
N SER A 5 -19.03 35.65 8.72
CA SER A 5 -17.73 35.09 8.33
C SER A 5 -17.82 33.57 8.42
N ALA A 6 -18.01 32.91 7.28
CA ALA A 6 -17.93 31.46 7.20
C ALA A 6 -16.49 31.06 7.50
N THR A 7 -16.27 30.46 8.68
CA THR A 7 -14.97 29.93 9.10
C THR A 7 -14.52 28.89 8.08
N GLN A 8 -13.65 29.29 7.16
CA GLN A 8 -13.10 28.35 6.18
C GLN A 8 -12.33 27.26 6.93
N SER A 9 -12.69 26.02 6.67
CA SER A 9 -11.94 24.86 7.14
C SER A 9 -10.52 24.95 6.59
N ASN A 10 -9.52 24.94 7.47
CA ASN A 10 -8.10 24.88 7.08
C ASN A 10 -7.69 23.50 6.54
N TRP A 11 -8.62 22.53 6.53
CA TRP A 11 -8.37 21.17 6.07
C TRP A 11 -8.47 21.05 4.56
N ARG A 12 -7.63 20.18 3.97
CA ARG A 12 -7.68 19.87 2.54
C ARG A 12 -9.05 19.30 2.17
N GLN A 13 -9.74 19.97 1.24
CA GLN A 13 -10.97 19.46 0.67
C GLN A 13 -10.64 18.49 -0.47
N TYR A 14 -11.12 17.25 -0.37
CA TYR A 14 -10.95 16.24 -1.41
C TYR A 14 -12.15 16.29 -2.36
N GLY A 15 -11.92 16.07 -3.67
CA GLY A 15 -12.99 15.94 -4.66
C GLY A 15 -13.81 14.66 -4.49
N PRO A 16 -14.48 14.16 -5.54
CA PRO A 16 -15.03 12.81 -5.53
C PRO A 16 -13.92 11.79 -5.25
N VAL A 17 -14.09 10.97 -4.20
CA VAL A 17 -13.16 9.92 -3.80
C VAL A 17 -13.89 8.59 -3.84
N MET A 18 -13.28 7.57 -4.43
CA MET A 18 -13.83 6.21 -4.46
C MET A 18 -13.85 5.63 -3.04
N LEU A 19 -15.05 5.27 -2.56
CA LEU A 19 -15.24 4.70 -1.23
C LEU A 19 -15.34 3.17 -1.34
N THR A 20 -14.38 2.48 -0.74
CA THR A 20 -14.27 1.01 -0.73
C THR A 20 -15.17 0.40 0.35
N ARG A 21 -15.30 -0.93 0.35
CA ARG A 21 -15.97 -1.67 1.43
C ARG A 21 -15.17 -1.56 2.73
N CYS A 22 -15.85 -1.72 3.87
CA CYS A 22 -15.19 -1.68 5.17
C CYS A 22 -14.25 -2.88 5.35
N PRO A 23 -12.97 -2.70 5.72
CA PRO A 23 -12.06 -3.82 5.99
C PRO A 23 -12.44 -4.58 7.27
N ASN A 24 -13.07 -3.90 8.24
CA ASN A 24 -13.33 -4.45 9.57
C ASN A 24 -14.66 -5.23 9.67
N CYS A 25 -15.48 -5.28 8.61
CA CYS A 25 -16.70 -6.08 8.58
C CYS A 25 -17.15 -6.40 7.15
N PRO A 26 -17.84 -7.54 6.91
CA PRO A 26 -18.28 -7.94 5.57
C PRO A 26 -19.51 -7.15 5.10
N CYS A 27 -19.39 -5.82 5.03
CA CYS A 27 -20.43 -4.92 4.52
C CYS A 27 -20.36 -4.85 3.00
N PRO A 28 -21.45 -5.16 2.28
CA PRO A 28 -21.49 -4.95 0.84
C PRO A 28 -21.50 -3.45 0.51
N GLU A 29 -22.10 -2.62 1.38
CA GLU A 29 -22.09 -1.16 1.24
C GLU A 29 -20.68 -0.59 1.42
N PRO A 30 -20.29 0.39 0.60
CA PRO A 30 -19.06 1.13 0.80
C PRO A 30 -19.12 1.96 2.09
N LEU A 31 -17.94 2.34 2.56
CA LEU A 31 -17.78 3.34 3.62
C LEU A 31 -18.45 4.66 3.22
N LYS A 32 -18.83 5.49 4.21
CA LYS A 32 -19.41 6.81 3.96
C LYS A 32 -18.44 7.91 4.37
N ARG A 33 -18.26 8.89 3.48
CA ARG A 33 -17.64 10.18 3.79
C ARG A 33 -18.61 11.04 4.61
N LEU A 34 -18.10 11.67 5.65
CA LEU A 34 -18.81 12.61 6.52
C LEU A 34 -17.89 13.81 6.78
N VAL A 35 -18.45 14.96 7.12
CA VAL A 35 -17.69 16.13 7.56
C VAL A 35 -17.81 16.23 9.08
N THR A 36 -16.69 16.48 9.77
CA THR A 36 -16.70 16.84 11.20
C THR A 36 -17.39 18.19 11.41
N LYS A 37 -18.23 18.24 12.46
CA LYS A 37 -19.03 19.43 12.82
C LYS A 37 -18.60 20.08 14.14
N THR A 38 -17.72 19.41 14.87
CA THR A 38 -17.12 19.89 16.12
C THR A 38 -15.67 20.29 15.85
N ASP A 39 -15.17 21.24 16.63
CA ASP A 39 -13.79 21.75 16.60
C ASP A 39 -12.85 20.98 17.54
N GLU A 40 -13.23 19.77 17.94
CA GLU A 40 -12.41 18.84 18.70
C GLU A 40 -11.01 18.71 18.07
N ASN A 41 -10.00 19.15 18.83
CA ASN A 41 -8.59 19.19 18.41
C ASN A 41 -8.35 19.95 17.09
N GLY A 42 -9.15 20.98 16.78
CA GLY A 42 -9.04 21.79 15.56
C GLY A 42 -9.54 21.09 14.29
N ASN A 43 -10.21 19.93 14.40
CA ASN A 43 -10.63 19.15 13.23
C ASN A 43 -11.86 19.72 12.50
N LEU A 44 -12.44 20.86 12.92
CA LEU A 44 -13.69 21.40 12.33
C LEU A 44 -13.62 21.47 10.79
N GLY A 45 -14.55 20.80 10.12
CA GLY A 45 -14.61 20.78 8.66
C GLY A 45 -13.58 19.86 8.00
N ARG A 46 -12.91 18.98 8.74
CA ARG A 46 -12.12 17.85 8.21
C ARG A 46 -13.04 16.69 7.85
N ASP A 47 -12.79 16.09 6.69
CA ASP A 47 -13.53 14.93 6.22
C ASP A 47 -13.05 13.62 6.87
N ILE A 48 -14.01 12.74 7.13
CA ILE A 48 -13.81 11.42 7.73
C ILE A 48 -14.50 10.35 6.91
N VAL A 49 -13.99 9.13 6.97
CA VAL A 49 -14.58 7.94 6.38
C VAL A 49 -15.01 7.01 7.53
N LYS A 50 -16.28 6.61 7.56
CA LYS A 50 -16.83 5.72 8.59
C LYS A 50 -17.67 4.59 8.00
N CYS A 51 -17.61 3.42 8.63
CA CYS A 51 -18.61 2.38 8.40
C CYS A 51 -19.90 2.71 9.14
N LEU A 52 -21.03 2.71 8.44
CA LEU A 52 -22.35 2.96 9.03
C LEU A 52 -23.19 1.67 9.20
N ARG A 53 -22.54 0.50 9.20
CA ARG A 53 -23.21 -0.80 9.48
C ARG A 53 -23.96 -0.72 10.81
N LYS A 54 -25.29 -0.80 10.73
CA LYS A 54 -26.15 -1.00 11.90
C LYS A 54 -25.94 -2.41 12.47
N PRO A 55 -26.18 -2.64 13.77
CA PRO A 55 -26.33 -3.99 14.30
C PRO A 55 -27.40 -4.75 13.51
N MET A 56 -27.14 -6.02 13.22
CA MET A 56 -28.09 -6.89 12.50
C MET A 56 -27.99 -8.31 13.05
N ALA A 57 -29.09 -9.07 13.03
CA ALA A 57 -29.04 -10.48 13.36
C ALA A 57 -28.21 -11.22 12.29
N GLY A 58 -27.16 -11.92 12.72
CA GLY A 58 -26.42 -12.84 11.88
C GLY A 58 -27.28 -14.06 11.52
N ARG A 59 -26.84 -14.83 10.51
CA ARG A 59 -27.53 -16.04 10.05
C ARG A 59 -27.75 -17.06 11.20
N ASP A 60 -26.85 -17.07 12.18
CA ASP A 60 -26.87 -17.96 13.35
C ASP A 60 -27.66 -17.37 14.55
N GLY A 61 -28.52 -16.37 14.32
CA GLY A 61 -29.27 -15.64 15.35
C GLY A 61 -28.45 -14.67 16.22
N LYS A 62 -27.11 -14.76 16.19
CA LYS A 62 -26.21 -13.88 16.95
C LYS A 62 -26.23 -12.46 16.39
N ILE A 63 -26.54 -11.46 17.24
CA ILE A 63 -26.52 -10.05 16.84
C ILE A 63 -25.07 -9.62 16.55
N LEU A 64 -24.80 -9.25 15.30
CA LEU A 64 -23.55 -8.63 14.89
C LEU A 64 -23.48 -7.22 15.49
N LYS A 65 -22.39 -6.94 16.22
CA LYS A 65 -22.14 -5.63 16.82
C LYS A 65 -22.00 -4.54 15.73
N LYS A 66 -22.34 -3.30 16.07
CA LYS A 66 -22.10 -2.13 15.23
C LYS A 66 -20.61 -2.05 14.86
N CYS A 67 -20.30 -1.80 13.58
CA CYS A 67 -18.91 -1.56 13.19
C CYS A 67 -18.46 -0.18 13.67
N THR A 68 -17.28 -0.11 14.27
CA THR A 68 -16.65 1.12 14.77
C THR A 68 -15.58 1.69 13.83
N HIS A 69 -15.42 1.11 12.63
CA HIS A 69 -14.39 1.52 11.68
C HIS A 69 -14.52 3.01 11.30
N PHE A 70 -13.38 3.69 11.44
CA PHE A 70 -13.19 5.12 11.29
C PHE A 70 -11.79 5.38 10.75
N GLU A 71 -11.67 6.37 9.87
CA GLU A 71 -10.42 6.87 9.34
C GLU A 71 -10.58 8.33 8.91
N TRP A 72 -9.49 9.10 8.88
CA TRP A 72 -9.48 10.42 8.24
C TRP A 72 -9.38 10.30 6.71
N ILE A 73 -9.98 11.22 5.95
CA ILE A 73 -9.97 11.11 4.47
C ILE A 73 -8.55 11.13 3.88
N ASP A 74 -7.61 11.81 4.53
CA ASP A 74 -6.24 11.98 4.07
C ASP A 74 -5.38 10.73 4.25
N GLU A 75 -5.65 9.96 5.30
CA GLU A 75 -5.11 8.60 5.52
C GLU A 75 -5.77 7.62 4.53
N TYR A 76 -7.10 7.67 4.43
CA TYR A 76 -7.89 6.82 3.52
C TYR A 76 -7.41 6.93 2.06
N VAL A 77 -7.21 8.16 1.57
CA VAL A 77 -6.73 8.44 0.20
C VAL A 77 -5.31 7.94 -0.02
N GLN A 78 -4.45 7.93 1.01
CA GLN A 78 -3.12 7.33 0.91
C GLN A 78 -3.21 5.81 0.82
N ARG A 79 -4.02 5.16 1.68
CA ARG A 79 -4.17 3.70 1.64
C ARG A 79 -4.73 3.22 0.31
N ILE A 80 -5.83 3.79 -0.22
CA ILE A 80 -6.39 3.29 -1.48
C ILE A 80 -5.46 3.48 -2.69
N LYS A 81 -4.58 4.49 -2.67
CA LYS A 81 -3.54 4.66 -3.69
C LYS A 81 -2.48 3.57 -3.60
N TYR A 82 -2.08 3.21 -2.37
CA TYR A 82 -1.15 2.12 -2.12
C TYR A 82 -1.76 0.75 -2.46
N GLU A 83 -2.97 0.46 -1.98
CA GLU A 83 -3.72 -0.77 -2.30
C GLU A 83 -3.95 -0.91 -3.81
N GLY A 84 -4.36 0.16 -4.50
CA GLY A 84 -4.51 0.17 -5.96
C GLY A 84 -3.21 -0.03 -6.73
N TYR A 85 -2.08 0.48 -6.21
CA TYR A 85 -0.76 0.20 -6.77
C TYR A 85 -0.37 -1.27 -6.58
N ILE A 86 -0.64 -1.85 -5.40
CA ILE A 86 -0.40 -3.28 -5.15
C ILE A 86 -1.27 -4.14 -6.07
N ASP A 87 -2.58 -3.91 -6.14
CA ASP A 87 -3.51 -4.65 -6.99
C ASP A 87 -3.11 -4.55 -8.47
N SER A 88 -2.77 -3.35 -8.96
CA SER A 88 -2.25 -3.15 -10.33
C SER A 88 -0.90 -3.85 -10.57
N SER A 89 0.00 -3.89 -9.58
CA SER A 89 1.31 -4.54 -9.72
C SER A 89 1.21 -6.07 -9.71
N VAL A 90 0.34 -6.63 -8.85
CA VAL A 90 -0.01 -8.05 -8.85
C VAL A 90 -0.75 -8.42 -10.13
N ALA A 91 -1.59 -7.51 -10.65
CA ALA A 91 -2.28 -7.70 -11.93
C ALA A 91 -1.30 -7.82 -13.10
N ALA A 92 -0.40 -6.85 -13.25
CA ALA A 92 0.66 -6.91 -14.26
C ALA A 92 1.59 -8.13 -14.08
N THR A 93 1.75 -8.63 -12.85
CA THR A 93 2.56 -9.82 -12.58
C THR A 93 1.86 -11.12 -13.01
N TRP A 94 0.53 -11.24 -12.96
CA TRP A 94 -0.15 -12.42 -13.51
C TRP A 94 -0.24 -12.36 -15.04
N GLU A 95 -0.49 -11.19 -15.64
CA GLU A 95 -0.51 -10.99 -17.10
C GLU A 95 0.80 -11.48 -17.75
N LEU A 96 1.95 -11.10 -17.18
CA LEU A 96 3.27 -11.49 -17.67
C LEU A 96 3.58 -13.00 -17.55
N ASN A 97 2.84 -13.74 -16.74
CA ASN A 97 3.01 -15.19 -16.56
C ASN A 97 1.98 -16.03 -17.35
N LEU A 98 0.99 -15.42 -18.00
CA LEU A 98 -0.12 -16.12 -18.69
C LEU A 98 -0.02 -16.14 -20.23
N SER A 99 1.16 -15.87 -20.81
CA SER A 99 1.38 -15.89 -22.27
C SER A 99 1.44 -17.32 -22.88
N GLY A 100 0.53 -18.21 -22.45
CA GLY A 100 0.48 -19.64 -22.80
C GLY A 100 -0.92 -20.25 -22.76
N VAL A 101 -1.84 -19.69 -23.57
CA VAL A 101 -2.91 -20.33 -24.40
C VAL A 101 -3.49 -21.70 -23.93
N PRO A 102 -4.83 -21.95 -23.93
CA PRO A 102 -5.83 -21.34 -24.82
C PRO A 102 -7.09 -20.70 -24.17
N GLN A 103 -7.74 -19.91 -25.02
CA GLN A 103 -9.00 -19.19 -24.86
C GLN A 103 -10.24 -20.10 -24.86
N MET A 104 -11.03 -20.03 -23.79
CA MET A 104 -12.43 -20.53 -23.68
C MET A 104 -13.07 -19.91 -22.41
N ASP A 105 -14.28 -19.32 -22.39
CA ASP A 105 -15.24 -19.05 -23.48
C ASP A 105 -16.11 -17.78 -23.23
N ASN A 106 -16.83 -17.38 -24.27
CA ASN A 106 -18.09 -16.65 -24.37
C ASN A 106 -18.70 -15.95 -23.12
N TRP A 107 -18.68 -14.61 -23.10
CA TRP A 107 -19.82 -13.82 -22.62
C TRP A 107 -20.05 -12.60 -23.52
N GLY A 108 -21.03 -12.71 -24.42
CA GLY A 108 -21.41 -11.60 -25.30
C GLY A 108 -22.32 -10.59 -24.62
N SER A 109 -21.98 -9.30 -24.73
CA SER A 109 -22.99 -8.24 -24.86
C SER A 109 -22.47 -7.02 -25.61
N SER A 110 -23.38 -6.32 -26.28
CA SER A 110 -23.09 -5.18 -27.17
C SER A 110 -22.74 -3.92 -26.37
N ASP A 111 -21.72 -3.17 -26.80
CA ASP A 111 -22.02 -1.90 -27.48
C ASP A 111 -20.80 -1.25 -28.17
N ARG A 112 -21.05 -0.78 -29.41
CA ARG A 112 -20.10 0.05 -30.17
C ARG A 112 -20.36 1.52 -29.87
N GLY A 113 -19.37 2.22 -29.34
CA GLY A 113 -19.49 3.65 -29.05
C GLY A 113 -18.18 4.30 -28.65
N ALA A 114 -17.09 4.03 -29.39
CA ALA A 114 -15.75 4.51 -29.05
C ALA A 114 -15.60 6.05 -29.17
N GLY A 115 -16.03 6.77 -28.13
CA GLY A 115 -15.76 8.19 -27.93
C GLY A 115 -14.25 8.45 -27.84
N ARG A 116 -13.72 9.17 -28.81
CA ARG A 116 -12.29 9.40 -29.01
C ARG A 116 -11.73 10.43 -28.03
N VAL A 117 -11.33 10.00 -26.82
CA VAL A 117 -10.66 10.86 -25.82
C VAL A 117 -9.47 10.18 -25.14
N VAL A 118 -8.36 10.04 -25.88
CA VAL A 118 -7.03 9.81 -25.27
C VAL A 118 -5.95 10.56 -26.04
N PRO A 119 -5.35 11.58 -25.42
CA PRO A 119 -3.92 11.86 -25.65
C PRO A 119 -3.10 11.95 -24.35
N MET A 120 -3.73 12.05 -23.16
CA MET A 120 -3.00 12.31 -21.90
C MET A 120 -2.43 11.05 -21.23
N ALA A 121 -3.03 9.88 -21.45
CA ALA A 121 -2.63 8.65 -20.76
C ALA A 121 -1.20 8.19 -21.11
N ARG A 122 -0.83 8.24 -22.39
CA ARG A 122 0.49 7.75 -22.85
C ARG A 122 1.68 8.53 -22.27
N TYR A 123 1.50 9.82 -21.98
CA TYR A 123 2.59 10.67 -21.48
C TYR A 123 2.91 10.36 -20.02
N LEU A 124 1.86 10.22 -19.20
CA LEU A 124 1.96 9.76 -17.80
C LEU A 124 2.50 8.33 -17.70
N GLU A 125 2.12 7.45 -18.63
CA GLU A 125 2.63 6.08 -18.69
C GLU A 125 4.13 6.04 -19.02
N SER A 126 4.60 6.81 -20.00
CA SER A 126 6.04 6.90 -20.31
C SER A 126 6.88 7.38 -19.13
N GLU A 127 6.46 8.47 -18.47
CA GLU A 127 7.19 9.05 -17.34
C GLU A 127 7.23 8.10 -16.14
N LEU A 128 6.12 7.41 -15.85
CA LEU A 128 6.05 6.39 -14.82
C LEU A 128 6.97 5.19 -15.13
N THR A 129 7.09 4.77 -16.40
CA THR A 129 7.94 3.63 -16.76
C THR A 129 9.44 3.92 -16.63
N ASP A 130 9.88 5.17 -16.86
CA ASP A 130 11.29 5.54 -16.73
C ASP A 130 11.69 5.74 -15.26
N GLU A 131 10.84 6.34 -14.42
CA GLU A 131 11.07 6.35 -12.97
C GLU A 131 11.02 4.93 -12.37
N LEU A 132 10.16 4.03 -12.87
CA LEU A 132 10.16 2.62 -12.45
C LEU A 132 11.47 1.90 -12.81
N LYS A 133 12.04 2.12 -14.01
CA LYS A 133 13.36 1.57 -14.40
C LYS A 133 14.47 2.08 -13.48
N LYS A 134 14.44 3.37 -13.13
CA LYS A 134 15.41 4.03 -12.25
C LYS A 134 15.34 3.48 -10.83
N ILE A 135 14.14 3.33 -10.26
CA ILE A 135 13.92 2.67 -8.96
C ILE A 135 14.41 1.22 -8.97
N LYS A 136 14.09 0.45 -10.03
CA LYS A 136 14.52 -0.94 -10.21
C LYS A 136 16.04 -1.08 -10.34
N LYS A 137 16.72 -0.10 -10.95
CA LYS A 137 18.18 -0.02 -11.01
C LYS A 137 18.77 0.23 -9.61
N ASN A 138 18.29 1.25 -8.91
CA ASN A 138 18.77 1.61 -7.57
C ASN A 138 18.59 0.45 -6.56
N GLN A 139 17.47 -0.28 -6.63
CA GLN A 139 17.27 -1.47 -5.78
C GLN A 139 18.28 -2.60 -6.07
N ARG A 140 18.64 -2.84 -7.33
CA ARG A 140 19.66 -3.83 -7.68
C ARG A 140 21.03 -3.45 -7.12
N GLU A 141 21.40 -2.18 -7.20
CA GLU A 141 22.67 -1.67 -6.67
C GLU A 141 22.74 -1.82 -5.14
N MET A 142 21.65 -1.51 -4.40
CA MET A 142 21.60 -1.74 -2.95
C MET A 142 21.72 -3.23 -2.56
N ILE A 143 21.08 -4.13 -3.31
CA ILE A 143 21.15 -5.58 -3.05
C ILE A 143 22.57 -6.13 -3.29
N ASP A 144 23.25 -5.67 -4.34
CA ASP A 144 24.61 -6.12 -4.65
C ASP A 144 25.63 -5.62 -3.63
N LEU A 145 25.53 -4.34 -3.22
CA LEU A 145 26.33 -3.78 -2.13
C LEU A 145 26.11 -4.51 -0.80
N GLN A 146 24.86 -4.84 -0.46
CA GLN A 146 24.54 -5.62 0.74
C GLN A 146 25.13 -7.04 0.68
N LYS A 147 25.12 -7.68 -0.50
CA LYS A 147 25.74 -8.99 -0.71
C LYS A 147 27.25 -8.94 -0.57
N GLN A 148 27.91 -7.93 -1.15
CA GLN A 148 29.36 -7.72 -1.03
C GLN A 148 29.76 -7.46 0.44
N ALA A 149 29.03 -6.60 1.14
CA ALA A 149 29.25 -6.31 2.56
C ALA A 149 29.11 -7.57 3.45
N ASN A 150 28.08 -8.39 3.21
CA ASN A 150 27.90 -9.65 3.92
C ASN A 150 29.04 -10.65 3.68
N ILE A 151 29.55 -10.75 2.45
CA ILE A 151 30.71 -11.61 2.13
C ILE A 151 31.96 -11.13 2.88
N MET A 152 32.22 -9.81 2.88
CA MET A 152 33.34 -9.21 3.61
C MET A 152 33.24 -9.43 5.13
N ALA A 153 32.03 -9.32 5.70
CA ALA A 153 31.79 -9.58 7.12
C ALA A 153 32.06 -11.05 7.49
N VAL A 154 31.59 -12.00 6.67
CA VAL A 154 31.84 -13.45 6.89
C VAL A 154 33.34 -13.77 6.84
N PHE A 155 34.08 -13.19 5.89
CA PHE A 155 35.53 -13.35 5.82
C PHE A 155 36.22 -12.79 7.09
N PHE A 156 35.83 -11.60 7.55
CA PHE A 156 36.37 -10.99 8.76
C PHE A 156 36.16 -11.86 10.00
N TYR A 157 34.95 -12.37 10.23
CA TYR A 157 34.68 -13.29 11.35
C TYR A 157 35.49 -14.58 11.25
N CYS A 158 35.63 -15.16 10.05
CA CYS A 158 36.45 -16.34 9.82
C CYS A 158 37.93 -16.10 10.20
N CYS A 159 38.50 -14.96 9.80
CA CYS A 159 39.87 -14.57 10.16
C CYS A 159 40.05 -14.38 11.68
N VAL A 160 39.11 -13.71 12.36
CA VAL A 160 39.18 -13.51 13.82
C VAL A 160 39.13 -14.86 14.56
N ILE A 161 38.25 -15.77 14.14
CA ILE A 161 38.15 -17.12 14.71
C ILE A 161 39.46 -17.90 14.47
N ALA A 162 40.01 -17.87 13.26
CA ALA A 162 41.27 -18.54 12.94
C ALA A 162 42.43 -18.03 13.80
N LEU A 163 42.59 -16.71 13.94
CA LEU A 163 43.62 -16.10 14.79
C LEU A 163 43.44 -16.47 16.27
N PHE A 164 42.21 -16.52 16.77
CA PHE A 164 41.92 -16.98 18.12
C PHE A 164 42.32 -18.45 18.33
N MET A 165 42.02 -19.33 17.37
CA MET A 165 42.44 -20.74 17.42
C MET A 165 43.98 -20.88 17.38
N PHE A 166 44.69 -20.12 16.54
CA PHE A 166 46.15 -20.09 16.53
C PHE A 166 46.74 -19.58 17.86
N TYR A 167 46.13 -18.56 18.46
CA TYR A 167 46.53 -18.04 19.76
C TYR A 167 46.35 -19.06 20.89
N LEU A 168 45.22 -19.78 20.91
CA LEU A 168 45.00 -20.88 21.86
C LEU A 168 46.01 -22.02 21.66
N LEU A 169 46.27 -22.44 20.43
CA LEU A 169 47.28 -23.46 20.11
C LEU A 169 48.68 -23.02 20.57
N PHE A 170 49.03 -21.74 20.34
CA PHE A 170 50.30 -21.18 20.82
C PHE A 170 50.42 -21.22 22.35
N ILE A 171 49.35 -20.89 23.09
CA ILE A 171 49.34 -21.02 24.55
C ILE A 171 49.52 -22.48 24.97
N ILE A 172 48.76 -23.42 24.40
CA ILE A 172 48.83 -24.85 24.77
C ILE A 172 50.25 -25.39 24.54
N ILE A 173 50.85 -25.11 23.38
CA ILE A 173 52.22 -25.52 23.05
C ILE A 173 53.26 -24.87 23.98
N ARG A 174 53.04 -23.62 24.42
CA ARG A 174 53.95 -22.88 25.31
C ARG A 174 53.88 -23.37 26.76
N GLU A 175 52.68 -23.63 27.27
CA GLU A 175 52.46 -24.11 28.64
C GLU A 175 52.70 -25.62 28.79
N GLY A 176 52.82 -26.36 27.68
CA GLY A 176 53.26 -27.76 27.69
C GLY A 176 52.23 -28.74 28.26
N ILE A 177 50.96 -28.57 27.89
CA ILE A 177 49.86 -29.53 28.15
C ILE A 177 49.68 -30.44 26.92
#